data_AF-A0A918AUZ3-F1
#
_entry.id   AF-A0A918AUZ3-F1
#
_cell.length_a   1.000
_cell.length_b   1.000
_cell.length_c   1.000
_cell.angle_alpha   90.00
_cell.angle_beta   90.00
_cell.angle_gamma   90.00
#
_symmetry.space_group_name_H-M   'P 1'
#
loop_
_entity.id
_entity.type
_entity.pdbx_description
1 polymer ?
#
loop_
_entity_poly.entity_id
_entity_poly.type
_entity_poly.pdbx_seq_one_letter_code
_entity_poly.pdbx_strand_id
1 'polypeptide(L)'
;MHTEIALTPRGPRIIEVNARSGGPVESAFRAVGYDYGVDVARTALGLRPTPSTDFDGVAWFRIMPAPEDEFVALGHTPVERLRERFAGLFSIRVFLTPGDRVGRPRRQFLAGFVGRGANFRR
;
A
#
# COMPACT_ATOMS: atom_id res chain seq x y z
N MET A 1 0.82 -9.09 12.51
CA MET A 1 0.36 -7.97 13.37
C MET A 1 0.79 -6.69 12.72
N HIS A 2 -0.04 -5.65 12.75
CA HIS A 2 0.31 -4.30 12.35
C HIS A 2 0.48 -3.43 13.59
N THR A 3 1.60 -2.73 13.69
CA THR A 3 1.94 -1.89 14.83
C THR A 3 2.32 -0.52 14.32
N GLU A 4 1.69 0.50 14.88
CA GLU A 4 2.06 1.89 14.60
C GLU A 4 2.94 2.39 15.73
N ILE A 5 4.11 2.91 15.39
CA ILE A 5 5.14 3.33 16.34
C ILE A 5 5.52 4.77 16.04
N ALA A 6 5.49 5.63 17.05
CA ALA A 6 6.05 6.97 16.99
C ALA A 6 7.46 6.98 17.60
N LEU A 7 8.43 7.55 16.89
CA LEU A 7 9.76 7.80 17.44
C LEU A 7 9.72 9.13 18.22
N THR A 8 10.05 9.09 19.51
CA THR A 8 10.06 10.29 20.38
C THR A 8 11.44 10.48 21.01
N PRO A 9 11.78 11.69 21.53
CA PRO A 9 13.02 11.89 22.28
C PRO A 9 13.18 10.98 23.50
N ARG A 10 12.08 10.42 24.04
CA ARG A 10 12.09 9.47 25.16
C ARG A 10 12.02 8.00 24.72
N GLY A 11 12.33 7.72 23.45
CA GLY A 11 12.26 6.40 22.84
C GLY A 11 10.99 6.13 22.03
N PRO A 12 10.91 4.97 21.36
CA PRO A 12 9.75 4.58 20.55
C PRO A 12 8.51 4.36 21.44
N ARG A 13 7.35 4.78 20.95
CA ARG A 13 6.05 4.59 21.60
C ARG A 13 5.11 3.88 20.65
N ILE A 14 4.46 2.83 21.14
CA ILE A 14 3.38 2.15 20.41
C ILE A 14 2.16 3.07 20.45
N ILE A 15 1.64 3.40 19.28
CA ILE A 15 0.43 4.19 19.11
C ILE A 15 -0.78 3.28 18.96
N GLU A 16 -0.65 2.21 18.17
CA GLU A 16 -1.73 1.29 17.88
C GLU A 16 -1.21 -0.13 17.60
N VAL A 17 -1.99 -1.15 17.99
CA VAL A 17 -1.75 -2.55 17.68
C VAL A 17 -3.01 -3.14 17.05
N ASN A 18 -2.85 -3.72 15.86
CA ASN A 18 -3.92 -4.39 15.14
C ASN A 18 -3.57 -5.86 14.86
N ALA A 19 -4.46 -6.78 15.23
CA ALA A 19 -4.38 -8.21 14.93
C ALA A 19 -4.80 -8.53 13.47
N ARG A 20 -4.42 -7.67 12.53
CA ARG A 20 -4.68 -7.82 11.09
C ARG A 20 -3.52 -7.27 10.27
N SER A 21 -3.58 -7.48 8.97
CA SER A 21 -2.78 -6.72 8.02
C SER A 21 -3.15 -5.23 8.06
N GLY A 22 -2.15 -4.35 8.08
CA GLY A 22 -2.34 -2.93 7.78
C GLY A 22 -2.39 -2.70 6.28
N GLY A 23 -3.24 -1.79 5.80
CA GLY A 23 -3.12 -1.30 4.43
C GLY A 23 -1.96 -0.31 4.36
N PRO A 24 -1.20 -0.16 3.25
CA PRO A 24 -0.93 -1.03 2.09
C PRO A 24 0.27 -1.99 2.30
N VAL A 25 0.55 -2.35 3.55
CA VAL A 25 1.77 -3.07 3.97
C VAL A 25 1.88 -4.45 3.31
N GLU A 26 0.77 -5.17 3.16
CA GLU A 26 0.75 -6.45 2.45
C GLU A 26 1.28 -6.33 1.02
N SER A 27 0.81 -5.33 0.26
CA SER A 27 1.26 -5.12 -1.12
C SER A 27 2.72 -4.71 -1.18
N ALA A 28 3.22 -4.00 -0.16
CA ALA A 28 4.63 -3.65 -0.06
C ALA A 28 5.51 -4.88 0.17
N PHE A 29 5.13 -5.77 1.09
CA PHE A 29 5.84 -7.05 1.30
C PHE A 29 5.84 -7.93 0.05
N ARG A 30 4.70 -8.04 -0.63
CA ARG A 30 4.61 -8.81 -1.88
C ARG A 30 5.51 -8.23 -2.97
N ALA A 31 5.66 -6.91 -3.03
CA ALA A 31 6.55 -6.25 -3.98
C ALA A 31 8.04 -6.59 -3.79
N VAL A 32 8.42 -7.01 -2.58
CA VAL A 32 9.79 -7.45 -2.22
C VAL A 32 9.86 -8.95 -1.91
N GLY A 33 8.96 -9.74 -2.50
CA GLY A 33 9.07 -11.21 -2.51
C GLY A 33 8.46 -11.94 -1.31
N TYR A 34 7.79 -11.23 -0.39
CA TYR A 34 7.16 -11.86 0.76
C TYR A 34 5.63 -11.84 0.66
N ASP A 35 5.02 -13.02 0.48
CA ASP A 35 3.56 -13.14 0.45
C ASP A 35 2.97 -13.30 1.85
N TYR A 36 2.84 -12.16 2.53
CA TYR A 36 2.25 -12.06 3.87
C TYR A 36 0.84 -12.66 3.94
N GLY A 37 0.04 -12.52 2.88
CA GLY A 37 -1.33 -13.04 2.83
C GLY A 37 -1.36 -14.56 2.87
N VAL A 38 -0.49 -15.21 2.10
CA VAL A 38 -0.32 -16.67 2.10
C VAL A 38 0.10 -17.15 3.49
N ASP A 39 1.06 -16.50 4.14
CA ASP A 39 1.54 -16.93 5.45
C ASP A 39 0.51 -16.74 6.57
N VAL A 40 -0.31 -15.69 6.50
CA VAL A 40 -1.47 -15.53 7.40
C VAL A 40 -2.46 -16.67 7.19
N ALA A 41 -2.77 -17.04 5.95
CA ALA A 41 -3.67 -18.15 5.65
C ALA A 41 -3.10 -19.50 6.13
N ARG A 42 -1.80 -19.75 5.93
CA ARG A 42 -1.11 -20.94 6.45
C ARG A 42 -1.22 -21.04 7.96
N THR A 43 -0.93 -19.94 8.66
CA THR A 43 -1.03 -19.87 10.11
C THR A 43 -2.46 -20.13 10.61
N ALA A 44 -3.46 -19.57 9.94
CA ALA A 44 -4.87 -19.80 10.26
C ALA A 44 -5.28 -21.29 10.12
N LEU A 45 -4.61 -22.03 9.24
CA LEU A 45 -4.80 -23.48 9.04
C LEU A 45 -3.91 -24.34 9.95
N GLY A 46 -3.20 -23.75 10.92
CA GLY A 46 -2.25 -24.47 11.79
C GLY A 46 -0.96 -24.90 11.08
N LEU A 47 -0.71 -24.42 9.86
CA LEU A 47 0.51 -24.68 9.11
C LEU A 47 1.59 -23.68 9.51
N ARG A 48 2.86 -24.11 9.43
CA ARG A 48 3.99 -23.20 9.65
C ARG A 48 4.05 -22.14 8.53
N PRO A 49 4.24 -20.84 8.85
CA PRO A 49 4.52 -19.83 7.85
C PRO A 49 5.86 -20.11 7.16
N THR A 50 6.07 -19.47 6.02
CA THR A 50 7.34 -19.53 5.29
C THR A 50 8.44 -18.90 6.14
N PRO A 51 9.67 -19.45 6.17
CA PRO A 51 10.79 -18.79 6.84
C PRO A 51 11.01 -17.39 6.29
N SER A 52 11.39 -16.45 7.15
CA SER A 52 11.66 -15.07 6.74
C SER A 52 12.75 -15.05 5.67
N THR A 53 12.51 -14.29 4.61
CA THR A 53 13.51 -14.01 3.57
C THR A 53 14.29 -12.77 3.94
N ASP A 54 15.57 -12.73 3.58
CA ASP A 54 16.26 -11.44 3.46
C ASP A 54 15.60 -10.65 2.33
N PHE A 55 15.21 -9.41 2.58
CA PHE A 55 14.63 -8.55 1.55
C PHE A 55 15.76 -8.02 0.65
N ASP A 56 15.62 -8.18 -0.66
CA ASP A 56 16.60 -7.76 -1.67
C ASP A 56 16.25 -6.41 -2.34
N GLY A 57 15.27 -5.70 -1.78
CA GLY A 57 14.79 -4.43 -2.33
C GLY A 57 13.92 -3.63 -1.38
N VAL A 58 13.41 -2.52 -1.92
CA VAL A 58 12.55 -1.56 -1.22
C VAL A 58 11.22 -1.47 -1.96
N ALA A 59 10.12 -1.47 -1.20
CA ALA A 59 8.81 -1.11 -1.70
C ALA A 59 8.41 0.28 -1.20
N TRP A 60 7.87 1.11 -2.09
CA TRP A 60 7.25 2.38 -1.72
C TRP A 60 5.77 2.30 -1.98
N PHE A 61 4.98 2.78 -1.01
CA PHE A 61 3.59 3.09 -1.26
C PHE A 61 3.41 4.61 -1.40
N ARG A 62 2.56 5.02 -2.32
CA ARG A 62 2.12 6.41 -2.46
C ARG A 62 0.63 6.46 -2.58
N ILE A 63 0.01 7.30 -1.77
CA ILE A 63 -1.43 7.55 -1.82
C ILE A 63 -1.64 8.95 -2.38
N MET A 64 -2.57 9.07 -3.32
CA MET A 64 -3.03 10.35 -3.85
C MET A 64 -4.25 10.79 -3.03
N PRO A 65 -4.13 11.84 -2.20
CA PRO A 65 -5.27 12.34 -1.43
C PRO A 65 -6.32 12.93 -2.38
N ALA A 66 -7.60 12.85 -1.96
CA ALA A 66 -8.63 13.65 -2.60
C ALA A 66 -8.39 15.15 -2.36
N PRO A 67 -8.76 16.01 -3.31
CA PRO A 67 -8.73 17.46 -3.12
C PRO A 67 -9.69 17.89 -2.02
N GLU A 68 -9.52 19.12 -1.52
CA GLU A 68 -10.41 19.68 -0.50
C GLU A 68 -11.78 20.03 -1.09
N ASP A 69 -11.80 20.72 -2.24
CA ASP A 69 -13.05 21.07 -2.94
C ASP A 69 -13.71 19.86 -3.64
N GLU A 70 -14.97 20.05 -4.03
CA GLU A 70 -15.74 19.05 -4.77
C GLU A 70 -15.50 19.16 -6.28
N PHE A 71 -15.18 18.02 -6.90
CA PHE A 71 -14.98 17.84 -8.33
C PHE A 71 -15.79 16.66 -8.84
N VAL A 72 -16.06 16.65 -10.14
CA VAL A 72 -16.54 15.45 -10.84
C VAL A 72 -15.36 14.84 -11.56
N ALA A 73 -15.07 13.57 -11.28
CA ALA A 73 -14.02 12.82 -11.97
C ALA A 73 -14.41 12.66 -13.45
N LEU A 74 -13.65 13.27 -14.36
CA LEU A 74 -13.89 13.10 -15.80
C LEU A 74 -13.27 11.80 -16.34
N GLY A 75 -12.22 11.31 -15.67
CA GLY A 75 -11.55 10.07 -16.00
C GLY A 75 -10.15 10.01 -15.39
N HIS A 76 -9.45 8.93 -15.71
CA HIS A 76 -8.06 8.73 -15.33
C HIS A 76 -7.35 7.93 -16.42
N THR A 77 -6.02 7.97 -16.44
CA THR A 77 -5.25 7.09 -17.31
C THR A 77 -5.57 5.63 -16.99
N PRO A 78 -5.83 4.76 -18.00
CA PRO A 78 -6.03 3.33 -17.79
C PRO A 78 -4.84 2.69 -17.07
N VAL A 79 -5.11 1.71 -16.21
CA VAL A 79 -4.10 1.05 -15.38
C VAL A 79 -3.05 0.34 -16.25
N GLU A 80 -3.48 -0.22 -17.38
CA GLU A 80 -2.65 -0.93 -18.36
C GLU A 80 -1.60 0.00 -18.95
N ARG A 81 -2.01 1.21 -19.35
CA ARG A 81 -1.11 2.27 -19.85
C ARG A 81 -0.07 2.69 -18.80
N LEU A 82 -0.46 2.73 -17.52
CA LEU A 82 0.46 3.06 -16.44
C LEU A 82 1.49 1.95 -16.23
N ARG A 83 1.08 0.68 -16.30
CA ARG A 83 1.98 -0.47 -16.19
C ARG A 83 2.98 -0.54 -17.35
N GLU A 84 2.54 -0.27 -18.57
CA GLU A 84 3.40 -0.18 -19.76
C GLU A 84 4.46 0.92 -19.58
N ARG A 85 4.06 2.08 -19.04
CA ARG A 85 4.95 3.24 -18.90
C ARG A 85 5.93 3.13 -17.73
N PHE A 86 5.56 2.44 -16.67
CA PHE A 86 6.33 2.43 -15.41
C PHE A 86 6.58 0.99 -14.94
N ALA A 87 7.68 0.40 -15.41
CA ALA A 87 8.09 -0.97 -15.07
C ALA A 87 8.28 -1.23 -13.56
N GLY A 88 8.54 -0.18 -12.77
CA GLY A 88 8.68 -0.28 -11.31
C GLY A 88 7.35 -0.35 -10.54
N LEU A 89 6.20 -0.19 -11.19
CA LEU A 89 4.89 -0.27 -10.52
C LEU A 89 4.49 -1.73 -10.28
N PHE A 90 4.38 -2.09 -9.01
CA PHE A 90 3.91 -3.39 -8.56
C PHE A 90 2.37 -3.45 -8.44
N SER A 91 1.77 -2.41 -7.85
CA SER A 91 0.32 -2.35 -7.65
C SER A 91 -0.21 -0.96 -7.93
N ILE A 92 -1.40 -0.90 -8.53
CA ILE A 92 -2.14 0.33 -8.79
C ILE A 92 -3.58 0.06 -8.36
N ARG A 93 -4.10 0.88 -7.45
CA ARG A 93 -5.52 0.94 -7.13
C ARG A 93 -6.03 2.33 -7.45
N VAL A 94 -6.96 2.41 -8.40
CA VAL A 94 -7.72 3.64 -8.66
C VAL A 94 -9.06 3.48 -7.96
N PHE A 95 -9.45 4.48 -7.18
CA PHE A 95 -10.70 4.48 -6.41
C PHE A 95 -11.79 5.34 -7.07
N LEU A 96 -11.56 5.75 -8.32
CA LEU A 96 -12.41 6.67 -9.07
C LEU A 96 -13.01 5.96 -10.28
N THR A 97 -14.26 6.30 -10.57
CA THR A 97 -14.92 6.03 -11.84
C THR A 97 -15.29 7.37 -12.49
N PRO A 98 -15.22 7.53 -13.82
CA PRO A 98 -15.76 8.71 -14.49
C PRO A 98 -17.22 8.99 -14.05
N GLY A 99 -17.51 10.22 -13.67
CA GLY A 99 -18.79 10.66 -13.10
C GLY A 99 -18.82 10.72 -11.57
N ASP A 100 -17.85 10.13 -10.87
CA ASP A 100 -17.78 10.20 -9.41
C ASP A 100 -17.62 11.65 -8.92
N ARG A 101 -18.39 12.03 -7.91
CA ARG A 101 -18.15 13.26 -7.14
C ARG A 101 -17.08 13.00 -6.09
N VAL A 102 -15.99 13.75 -6.14
CA VAL A 102 -14.82 13.57 -5.28
C VAL A 102 -14.44 14.87 -4.59
N GLY A 103 -13.94 14.75 -3.37
CA GLY A 103 -13.64 15.88 -2.50
C GLY A 103 -13.75 15.41 -1.05
N ARG A 104 -13.12 16.12 -0.12
CA ARG A 104 -13.30 15.81 1.31
C ARG A 104 -14.60 16.45 1.80
N PRO A 105 -15.41 15.75 2.62
CA PRO A 105 -15.11 14.50 3.30
C PRO A 105 -15.54 13.22 2.54
N ARG A 106 -16.14 13.33 1.35
CA ARG A 106 -16.75 12.19 0.63
C ARG A 106 -15.76 11.07 0.32
N ARG A 107 -14.51 11.42 -0.01
CA ARG A 107 -13.46 10.46 -0.32
C ARG A 107 -12.13 10.96 0.23
N GLN A 108 -11.36 10.06 0.85
CA GLN A 108 -10.06 10.41 1.41
C GLN A 108 -8.93 10.32 0.39
N PHE A 109 -9.01 9.35 -0.54
CA PHE A 109 -7.95 9.01 -1.49
C PHE A 109 -8.51 8.76 -2.89
N LEU A 110 -7.81 9.23 -3.92
CA LEU A 110 -8.15 9.04 -5.33
C LEU A 110 -7.51 7.77 -5.91
N ALA A 111 -6.27 7.51 -5.53
CA ALA A 111 -5.50 6.36 -5.98
C ALA A 111 -4.42 5.96 -4.98
N GLY A 112 -3.98 4.71 -5.06
CA GLY A 112 -2.84 4.17 -4.34
C GLY A 112 -1.90 3.45 -5.31
N PHE A 113 -0.61 3.62 -5.11
CA PHE A 113 0.44 3.04 -5.91
C PHE A 113 1.41 2.30 -4.99
N VAL A 114 1.87 1.14 -5.42
CA VAL A 114 3.03 0.46 -4.83
C VAL A 114 4.06 0.29 -5.92
N GLY A 115 5.27 0.80 -5.69
CA GLY A 115 6.42 0.59 -6.55
C GLY A 115 7.51 -0.19 -5.83
N ARG A 116 8.44 -0.78 -6.59
CA ARG A 116 9.63 -1.44 -6.06
C ARG A 116 10.92 -0.90 -6.66
N GLY A 117 12.02 -1.01 -5.94
CA GLY A 117 13.35 -0.65 -6.40
C GLY A 117 14.45 -1.30 -5.56
N ALA A 118 15.71 -1.16 -5.99
CA ALA A 118 16.84 -1.82 -5.35
C ALA A 118 17.31 -1.11 -4.05
N ASN A 119 16.98 0.16 -3.86
CA ASN A 119 17.39 0.95 -2.69
C ASN A 119 16.39 2.08 -2.44
N PHE A 120 16.57 2.84 -1.36
CA PHE A 120 15.65 3.93 -0.96
C PHE A 120 15.68 5.17 -1.87
N ARG A 121 16.64 5.30 -2.79
CA ARG A 121 16.65 6.38 -3.78
C ARG A 121 15.66 6.03 -4.88
N ARG A 122 14.72 6.95 -5.11
CA ARG A 122 13.63 6.81 -6.10
C ARG A 122 14.15 6.94 -7.52
#